data_AF-A0A517ZW60-F1
#
_entry.id   AF-A0A517ZW60-F1
#
_cell.length_a   1.000
_cell.length_b   1.000
_cell.length_c   1.000
_cell.angle_alpha   90.00
_cell.angle_beta   90.00
_cell.angle_gamma   90.00
#
_symmetry.space_group_name_H-M   'P 1'
#
loop_
_entity.id
_entity.type
_entity.pdbx_description
1 polymer ?
#
loop_
_entity_poly.entity_id
_entity_poly.type
_entity_poly.pdbx_seq_one_letter_code
_entity_poly.pdbx_strand_id
1 'polypeptide(L)'
;MICIPIAPESHTLARADLYNAEPQCDVVEIRLDCLHKTPNVAKLIEGRRKPVMISCRRQEDGGSWNRDEAERVTVLRQAIADGPEFVDIDVDIAGKIPRYGPTMRIVSFTHSQGSLPDLKTIYQRACDADADMVRFTAPTPTLEAAWPLLLALNFQGKAPVIVSGTGDAGLTLALTSCKLGSPFIYAALEQGMEVQEGQVSVRILEETYRWRDISQQTHLVAVMGFEAPQTKTVRALNAAFAYSHLNIRCLPVETQLLERMMQMLEKLHIKAALLDPKNRETMLRLADHIEKSAEISQQADMLLKSDKGWTAYSTLWRSALKALETTLGPARGDQKPLDHRNVLVVGANSTARAAIYASKRRDTILSITAGDDKRAQLLSQLFNLRYVPTANVFSTLCDVIISTESEFEQGKKTKLPASFLRDSMAVMDLDGMPQDTPFIKEARSRFCKVVEPVKISVEQLASQFTAISGQPAPLEVLETALKAE
;
A
#
# COMPACT_ATOMS: atom_id res chain seq x y z
N MET A 1 -5.71 12.71 15.75
CA MET A 1 -4.37 13.14 16.19
C MET A 1 -3.32 12.14 15.71
N ILE A 2 -2.04 12.47 15.80
CA ILE A 2 -0.92 11.53 15.57
C ILE A 2 -0.03 11.46 16.80
N CYS A 3 0.29 10.23 17.18
CA CYS A 3 1.22 9.90 18.23
C CYS A 3 2.54 9.44 17.61
N ILE A 4 3.65 10.06 18.00
CA ILE A 4 4.99 9.58 17.64
C ILE A 4 5.60 8.91 18.88
N PRO A 5 5.79 7.57 18.86
CA PRO A 5 6.53 6.89 19.90
C PRO A 5 8.03 7.04 19.69
N ILE A 6 8.72 7.32 20.80
CA ILE A 6 10.17 7.33 20.90
C ILE A 6 10.60 6.20 21.84
N ALA A 7 11.65 5.49 21.45
CA ALA A 7 12.21 4.34 22.17
C ALA A 7 13.66 4.63 22.63
N PRO A 8 13.87 5.62 23.51
CA PRO A 8 15.21 6.09 23.84
C PRO A 8 15.95 5.13 24.77
N GLU A 9 17.24 4.94 24.52
CA GLU A 9 18.13 4.14 25.38
C GLU A 9 18.69 4.90 26.59
N SER A 10 18.60 6.23 26.58
CA SER A 10 19.08 7.10 27.66
C SER A 10 18.24 8.38 27.80
N HIS A 11 18.28 9.03 28.97
CA HIS A 11 17.58 10.30 29.20
C HIS A 11 18.04 11.44 28.28
N THR A 12 19.31 11.43 27.85
CA THR A 12 19.82 12.45 26.92
C THR A 12 19.21 12.26 25.53
N LEU A 13 19.19 11.02 25.03
CA LEU A 13 18.54 10.69 23.76
C LEU A 13 17.04 10.95 23.82
N ALA A 14 16.39 10.57 24.91
CA ALA A 14 14.96 10.81 25.11
C ALA A 14 14.58 12.29 24.94
N ARG A 15 15.39 13.21 25.46
CA ARG A 15 15.14 14.66 25.30
C ARG A 15 15.39 15.14 23.87
N ALA A 16 16.37 14.57 23.17
CA ALA A 16 16.63 14.88 21.78
C ALA A 16 15.49 14.36 20.88
N ASP A 17 15.07 13.12 21.07
CA ASP A 17 13.96 12.49 20.33
C ASP A 17 12.64 13.22 20.59
N LEU A 18 12.38 13.59 21.86
CA LEU A 18 11.22 14.42 22.23
C LEU A 18 11.24 15.76 21.48
N TYR A 19 12.38 16.47 21.49
CA TYR A 19 12.53 17.75 20.80
C TYR A 19 12.30 17.62 19.28
N ASN A 20 12.73 16.52 18.66
CA ASN A 20 12.56 16.27 17.23
C ASN A 20 11.12 15.83 16.86
N ALA A 21 10.44 15.11 17.77
CA ALA A 21 9.08 14.62 17.55
C ALA A 21 8.02 15.72 17.73
N GLU A 22 8.18 16.59 18.73
CA GLU A 22 7.18 17.62 19.09
C GLU A 22 6.66 18.48 17.92
N PRO A 23 7.48 18.95 16.95
CA PRO A 23 6.99 19.74 15.82
C PRO A 23 6.12 18.95 14.84
N GLN A 24 6.21 17.62 14.86
CA GLN A 24 5.64 16.73 13.84
C GLN A 24 4.41 15.97 14.36
N CYS A 25 4.10 16.05 15.66
CA CYS A 25 3.02 15.28 16.27
C CYS A 25 2.03 16.10 17.11
N ASP A 26 0.98 15.40 17.52
CA ASP A 26 0.01 15.91 18.49
C ASP A 26 0.28 15.35 19.89
N VAL A 27 0.88 14.15 19.98
CA VAL A 27 1.29 13.47 21.23
C VAL A 27 2.63 12.77 21.01
N VAL A 28 3.52 12.78 22.00
CA VAL A 28 4.75 11.97 22.00
C VAL A 28 4.61 10.84 23.01
N GLU A 29 4.82 9.59 22.60
CA GLU A 29 4.91 8.45 23.52
C GLU A 29 6.37 8.21 23.91
N ILE A 30 6.71 8.29 25.19
CA ILE A 30 8.03 7.93 25.71
C ILE A 30 7.96 6.52 26.26
N ARG A 31 8.62 5.58 25.57
CA ARG A 31 8.73 4.18 26.00
C ARG A 31 9.83 4.00 27.04
N LEU A 32 9.46 3.91 28.31
CA LEU A 32 10.39 3.77 29.42
C LEU A 32 11.09 2.41 29.46
N ASP A 33 10.49 1.39 28.82
CA ASP A 33 11.03 0.04 28.77
C ASP A 33 12.36 -0.06 28.00
N CYS A 34 12.69 0.94 27.17
CA CYS A 34 13.93 0.99 26.40
C CYS A 34 15.11 1.64 27.15
N LEU A 35 14.84 2.32 28.28
CA LEU A 35 15.89 3.03 29.03
C LEU A 35 16.78 2.05 29.80
N HIS A 36 18.10 2.19 29.64
CA HIS A 36 19.07 1.39 30.39
C HIS A 36 19.11 1.70 31.90
N LYS A 37 18.75 2.93 32.27
CA LYS A 37 18.74 3.40 33.66
C LYS A 37 17.33 3.64 34.14
N THR A 38 17.14 3.65 35.46
CA THR A 38 15.85 3.97 36.08
C THR A 38 15.29 5.28 35.50
N PRO A 39 14.04 5.25 34.99
CA PRO A 39 13.39 6.44 34.44
C PRO A 39 13.27 7.55 35.48
N ASN A 40 13.45 8.80 35.05
CA ASN A 40 13.10 9.99 35.82
C ASN A 40 12.15 10.79 34.95
N VAL A 41 10.84 10.50 35.07
CA VAL A 41 9.84 10.99 34.13
C VAL A 41 9.70 12.50 34.26
N ALA A 42 9.69 13.04 35.48
CA ALA A 42 9.65 14.49 35.73
C ALA A 42 10.72 15.25 34.93
N LYS A 43 11.96 14.74 34.88
CA LYS A 43 13.06 15.34 34.11
C LYS A 43 12.92 15.12 32.60
N LEU A 44 12.37 13.98 32.17
CA LEU A 44 12.17 13.68 30.75
C LEU A 44 11.13 14.62 30.12
N ILE A 45 10.08 14.93 30.87
CA ILE A 45 8.94 15.74 30.37
C ILE A 45 9.06 17.23 30.72
N GLU A 46 10.17 17.63 31.35
CA GLU A 46 10.45 19.02 31.71
C GLU A 46 10.60 19.88 30.44
N GLY A 47 9.80 20.95 30.35
CA GLY A 47 9.84 21.88 29.21
C GLY A 47 9.20 21.34 27.92
N ARG A 48 8.45 20.23 27.99
CA ARG A 48 7.67 19.70 26.87
C ARG A 48 6.74 20.75 26.26
N ARG A 49 6.57 20.72 24.95
CA ARG A 49 5.70 21.61 24.15
C ARG A 49 4.43 20.92 23.68
N LYS A 50 4.41 19.59 23.71
CA LYS A 50 3.26 18.75 23.35
C LYS A 50 2.87 17.83 24.50
N PRO A 51 1.62 17.35 24.53
CA PRO A 51 1.21 16.26 25.41
C PRO A 51 2.15 15.06 25.31
N VAL A 52 2.56 14.54 26.45
CA VAL A 52 3.39 13.34 26.58
C VAL A 52 2.55 12.19 27.10
N MET A 53 2.68 11.05 26.43
CA MET A 53 2.24 9.75 26.89
C MET A 53 3.43 8.96 27.43
N ILE A 54 3.26 8.33 28.58
CA ILE A 54 4.25 7.41 29.14
C ILE A 54 3.77 5.98 28.98
N SER A 55 4.63 5.10 28.47
CA SER A 55 4.41 3.66 28.43
C SER A 55 5.62 2.90 28.95
N CYS A 56 5.41 1.65 29.38
CA CYS A 56 6.48 0.77 29.83
C CYS A 56 6.09 -0.68 29.51
N ARG A 57 6.42 -1.16 28.31
CA ARG A 57 5.87 -2.39 27.72
C ARG A 57 6.70 -3.63 28.05
N ARG A 58 6.04 -4.77 28.27
CA ARG A 58 6.67 -6.10 28.44
C ARG A 58 7.16 -6.66 27.12
N GLN A 59 8.18 -7.53 27.15
CA GLN A 59 8.69 -8.18 25.93
C GLN A 59 7.61 -8.91 25.12
N GLU A 60 6.70 -9.62 25.79
CA GLU A 60 5.58 -10.34 25.14
C GLU A 60 4.57 -9.41 24.45
N ASP A 61 4.54 -8.13 24.85
CA ASP A 61 3.68 -7.08 24.31
C ASP A 61 4.45 -6.15 23.35
N GLY A 62 5.60 -6.57 22.80
CA GLY A 62 6.45 -5.77 21.91
C GLY A 62 7.34 -4.75 22.62
N GLY A 63 7.56 -4.96 23.92
CA GLY A 63 8.38 -4.20 24.85
C GLY A 63 9.86 -4.57 24.91
N SER A 64 10.62 -3.79 25.67
CA SER A 64 11.97 -4.13 26.10
C SER A 64 12.08 -4.42 27.61
N TRP A 65 10.98 -4.32 28.36
CA TRP A 65 11.00 -4.56 29.80
C TRP A 65 11.24 -6.03 30.11
N ASN A 66 12.38 -6.31 30.74
CA ASN A 66 12.85 -7.65 31.10
C ASN A 66 13.13 -7.82 32.61
N ARG A 67 12.60 -6.90 33.43
CA ARG A 67 12.74 -6.88 34.88
C ARG A 67 11.44 -7.33 35.56
N ASP A 68 11.39 -7.25 36.89
CA ASP A 68 10.24 -7.65 37.68
C ASP A 68 8.96 -6.84 37.35
N GLU A 69 7.82 -7.50 37.39
CA GLU A 69 6.52 -6.89 37.07
C GLU A 69 6.07 -5.88 38.15
N ALA A 70 6.38 -6.14 39.43
CA ALA A 70 6.07 -5.19 40.49
C ALA A 70 6.94 -3.93 40.40
N GLU A 71 8.19 -4.07 39.94
CA GLU A 71 9.04 -2.93 39.57
C GLU A 71 8.41 -2.13 38.42
N ARG A 72 7.91 -2.79 37.37
CA ARG A 72 7.23 -2.12 36.24
C ARG A 72 6.01 -1.32 36.68
N VAL A 73 5.15 -1.92 37.51
CA VAL A 73 3.98 -1.25 38.09
C VAL A 73 4.40 -0.05 38.94
N THR A 74 5.51 -0.17 39.68
CA THR A 74 6.06 0.94 40.47
C THR A 74 6.53 2.08 39.57
N VAL A 75 7.21 1.78 38.46
CA VAL A 75 7.62 2.79 37.46
C VAL A 75 6.40 3.51 36.87
N LEU A 76 5.35 2.78 36.48
CA LEU A 76 4.12 3.38 35.95
C LEU A 76 3.41 4.27 36.99
N ARG A 77 3.35 3.84 38.25
CA ARG A 77 2.78 4.65 39.34
C ARG A 77 3.57 5.93 39.57
N GLN A 78 4.90 5.85 39.56
CA GLN A 78 5.76 7.03 39.68
C GLN A 78 5.60 7.96 38.47
N ALA A 79 5.51 7.40 37.26
CA ALA A 79 5.28 8.19 36.06
C ALA A 79 3.98 9.01 36.15
N ILE A 80 2.89 8.42 36.65
CA ILE A 80 1.63 9.14 36.87
C ILE A 80 1.82 10.29 37.86
N ALA A 81 2.55 10.06 38.96
CA ALA A 81 2.84 11.11 39.94
C ALA A 81 3.68 12.26 39.38
N ASP A 82 4.53 11.98 38.39
CA ASP A 82 5.37 12.96 37.70
C ASP A 82 4.58 13.83 36.70
N GLY A 83 3.31 13.51 36.42
CA GLY A 83 2.35 14.38 35.74
C GLY A 83 2.44 14.48 34.20
N PRO A 84 2.56 13.38 33.44
CA PRO A 84 2.30 13.37 32.01
C PRO A 84 0.80 13.52 31.71
N GLU A 85 0.46 13.90 30.48
CA GLU A 85 -0.92 14.00 30.03
C GLU A 85 -1.58 12.63 29.89
N PHE A 86 -0.82 11.61 29.47
CA PHE A 86 -1.31 10.24 29.32
C PHE A 86 -0.37 9.20 29.95
N VAL A 87 -0.96 8.09 30.37
CA VAL A 87 -0.25 6.85 30.71
C VAL A 87 -0.90 5.68 29.95
N ASP A 88 -0.09 4.85 29.32
CA ASP A 88 -0.49 3.60 28.66
C ASP A 88 -0.28 2.42 29.64
N ILE A 89 -1.35 1.69 29.95
CA ILE A 89 -1.38 0.64 30.97
C ILE A 89 -2.04 -0.63 30.41
N ASP A 90 -1.41 -1.79 30.59
CA ASP A 90 -1.99 -3.07 30.16
C ASP A 90 -3.26 -3.42 30.94
N VAL A 91 -4.26 -3.97 30.23
CA VAL A 91 -5.60 -4.26 30.76
C VAL A 91 -5.61 -5.21 31.97
N ASP A 92 -4.61 -6.08 32.10
CA ASP A 92 -4.48 -7.05 33.20
C ASP A 92 -3.97 -6.43 34.50
N ILE A 93 -3.27 -5.30 34.44
CA ILE A 93 -2.76 -4.57 35.61
C ILE A 93 -3.49 -3.25 35.87
N ALA A 94 -4.30 -2.75 34.93
CA ALA A 94 -4.99 -1.46 35.05
C ALA A 94 -5.76 -1.32 36.39
N GLY A 95 -6.49 -2.35 36.81
CA GLY A 95 -7.23 -2.33 38.08
C GLY A 95 -6.37 -2.26 39.35
N LYS A 96 -5.06 -2.54 39.25
CA LYS A 96 -4.10 -2.48 40.38
C LYS A 96 -3.45 -1.11 40.55
N ILE A 97 -3.52 -0.26 39.52
CA ILE A 97 -2.93 1.08 39.53
C ILE A 97 -4.05 2.07 39.87
N PRO A 98 -4.04 2.71 41.06
CA PRO A 98 -5.05 3.70 41.41
C PRO A 98 -4.93 4.94 40.54
N ARG A 99 -6.03 5.67 40.32
CA ARG A 99 -5.97 7.01 39.72
C ARG A 99 -5.20 7.97 40.63
N TYR A 100 -4.45 8.86 40.00
CA TYR A 100 -3.76 9.95 40.67
C TYR A 100 -3.61 11.13 39.71
N GLY A 101 -3.91 12.34 40.19
CA GLY A 101 -3.82 13.55 39.39
C GLY A 101 -4.73 13.58 38.16
N PRO A 102 -4.45 14.47 37.19
CA PRO A 102 -5.25 14.63 35.98
C PRO A 102 -4.80 13.73 34.80
N THR A 103 -3.82 12.85 34.99
CA THR A 103 -3.28 12.00 33.93
C THR A 103 -4.35 11.06 33.38
N MET A 104 -4.55 11.09 32.05
CA MET A 104 -5.52 10.24 31.38
C MET A 104 -4.94 8.84 31.15
N ARG A 105 -5.80 7.82 31.27
CA ARG A 105 -5.42 6.40 31.18
C ARG A 105 -5.83 5.83 29.84
N ILE A 106 -4.83 5.41 29.06
CA ILE A 106 -5.03 4.54 27.91
C ILE A 106 -4.85 3.11 28.42
N VAL A 107 -5.92 2.33 28.38
CA VAL A 107 -5.85 0.91 28.76
C VAL A 107 -5.66 0.07 27.51
N SER A 108 -4.53 -0.62 27.44
CA SER A 108 -4.07 -1.32 26.25
C SER A 108 -4.23 -2.82 26.34
N PHE A 109 -4.54 -3.41 25.20
CA PHE A 109 -4.43 -4.84 24.97
C PHE A 109 -3.60 -5.09 23.72
N THR A 110 -2.56 -5.91 23.87
CA THR A 110 -1.70 -6.33 22.77
C THR A 110 -1.87 -7.83 22.56
N HIS A 111 -2.13 -8.21 21.33
CA HIS A 111 -2.16 -9.59 20.88
C HIS A 111 -0.95 -9.82 19.99
N SER A 112 -0.17 -10.87 20.25
CA SER A 112 1.07 -11.13 19.50
C SER A 112 0.90 -12.23 18.45
N GLN A 113 0.10 -13.27 18.72
CA GLN A 113 -0.05 -14.44 17.85
C GLN A 113 -1.39 -15.16 18.00
N GLY A 114 -1.83 -15.83 16.94
CA GLY A 114 -3.04 -16.67 16.93
C GLY A 114 -4.33 -15.87 16.72
N SER A 115 -5.47 -16.52 16.93
CA SER A 115 -6.79 -15.89 16.75
C SER A 115 -7.03 -14.79 17.78
N LEU A 116 -7.57 -13.66 17.33
CA LEU A 116 -7.95 -12.57 18.22
C LEU A 116 -9.02 -13.04 19.23
N PRO A 117 -8.87 -12.72 20.53
CA PRO A 117 -9.91 -12.96 21.52
C PRO A 117 -11.12 -12.03 21.30
N ASP A 118 -12.17 -12.22 22.09
CA ASP A 118 -13.33 -11.31 22.07
C ASP A 118 -12.94 -9.91 22.58
N LEU A 119 -12.69 -9.02 21.62
CA LEU A 119 -12.31 -7.63 21.87
C LEU A 119 -13.39 -6.88 22.65
N LYS A 120 -14.67 -7.26 22.55
CA LYS A 120 -15.74 -6.59 23.31
C LYS A 120 -15.63 -6.89 24.80
N THR A 121 -15.38 -8.14 25.18
CA THR A 121 -15.11 -8.49 26.58
C THR A 121 -13.88 -7.75 27.13
N ILE A 122 -12.84 -7.60 26.32
CA ILE A 122 -11.64 -6.85 26.72
C ILE A 122 -11.93 -5.35 26.86
N TYR A 123 -12.69 -4.77 25.94
CA TYR A 123 -13.15 -3.37 26.00
C TYR A 123 -13.89 -3.09 27.31
N GLN A 124 -14.78 -4.00 27.73
CA GLN A 124 -15.54 -3.87 28.97
C GLN A 124 -14.64 -3.93 30.20
N ARG A 125 -13.70 -4.89 30.24
CA ARG A 125 -12.69 -4.96 31.32
C ARG A 125 -11.85 -3.69 31.41
N ALA A 126 -11.48 -3.11 30.28
CA ALA A 126 -10.75 -1.85 30.23
C ALA A 126 -11.59 -0.69 30.79
N CYS A 127 -12.87 -0.61 30.41
CA CYS A 127 -13.80 0.38 30.94
C CYS A 127 -14.01 0.23 32.46
N ASP A 128 -14.15 -1.00 32.95
CA ASP A 128 -14.30 -1.31 34.38
C ASP A 128 -13.02 -0.95 35.17
N ALA A 129 -11.87 -0.96 34.51
CA ALA A 129 -10.59 -0.48 35.02
C ALA A 129 -10.35 1.02 34.85
N ASP A 130 -11.44 1.78 34.62
CA ASP A 130 -11.48 3.24 34.55
C ASP A 130 -10.59 3.81 33.44
N ALA A 131 -10.69 3.22 32.25
CA ALA A 131 -10.03 3.70 31.03
C ALA A 131 -10.67 5.01 30.54
N ASP A 132 -9.82 6.00 30.23
CA ASP A 132 -10.25 7.18 29.47
C ASP A 132 -10.27 6.87 27.97
N MET A 133 -9.39 5.97 27.51
CA MET A 133 -9.35 5.44 26.15
C MET A 133 -8.91 3.97 26.17
N VAL A 134 -9.30 3.19 25.15
CA VAL A 134 -8.89 1.78 25.03
C VAL A 134 -8.08 1.58 23.75
N ARG A 135 -6.91 0.95 23.84
CA ARG A 135 -6.06 0.66 22.68
C ARG A 135 -6.00 -0.84 22.41
N PHE A 136 -6.26 -1.22 21.17
CA PHE A 136 -6.04 -2.58 20.67
C PHE A 136 -4.87 -2.63 19.70
N THR A 137 -3.95 -3.55 19.93
CA THR A 137 -2.81 -3.81 19.05
C THR A 137 -2.76 -5.28 18.65
N ALA A 138 -2.67 -5.59 17.36
CA ALA A 138 -2.59 -6.97 16.88
C ALA A 138 -1.92 -7.11 15.50
N PRO A 139 -1.54 -8.33 15.07
CA PRO A 139 -1.11 -8.59 13.70
C PRO A 139 -2.20 -8.32 12.67
N THR A 140 -1.81 -7.55 11.65
CA THR A 140 -2.62 -7.15 10.50
C THR A 140 -1.83 -7.35 9.20
N PRO A 141 -1.47 -8.59 8.83
CA PRO A 141 -0.85 -8.85 7.52
C PRO A 141 -1.83 -8.60 6.36
N THR A 142 -3.13 -8.61 6.61
CA THR A 142 -4.17 -8.41 5.60
C THR A 142 -5.35 -7.59 6.15
N LEU A 143 -6.20 -7.09 5.26
CA LEU A 143 -7.42 -6.35 5.59
C LEU A 143 -8.39 -7.20 6.43
N GLU A 144 -8.47 -8.51 6.20
CA GLU A 144 -9.32 -9.40 7.00
C GLU A 144 -8.82 -9.53 8.44
N ALA A 145 -7.50 -9.56 8.64
CA ALA A 145 -6.89 -9.57 9.97
C ALA A 145 -7.08 -8.24 10.70
N ALA A 146 -7.07 -7.11 9.96
CA ALA A 146 -7.40 -5.79 10.49
C ALA A 146 -8.90 -5.59 10.79
N TRP A 147 -9.78 -6.41 10.19
CA TRP A 147 -11.22 -6.22 10.23
C TRP A 147 -11.82 -6.17 11.66
N PRO A 148 -11.46 -7.07 12.60
CA PRO A 148 -11.98 -6.99 13.97
C PRO A 148 -11.59 -5.70 14.69
N LEU A 149 -10.41 -5.14 14.42
CA LEU A 149 -9.98 -3.86 14.97
C LEU A 149 -10.81 -2.71 14.41
N LEU A 150 -11.09 -2.70 13.10
CA LEU A 150 -11.98 -1.72 12.49
C LEU A 150 -13.40 -1.75 13.08
N LEU A 151 -13.92 -2.95 13.38
CA LEU A 151 -15.20 -3.10 14.07
C LEU A 151 -15.17 -2.56 15.50
N ALA A 152 -14.04 -2.71 16.21
CA ALA A 152 -13.88 -2.23 17.58
C ALA A 152 -14.00 -0.70 17.70
N LEU A 153 -13.70 0.06 16.63
CA LEU A 153 -13.90 1.51 16.59
C LEU A 153 -15.38 1.93 16.78
N ASN A 154 -16.33 1.03 16.50
CA ASN A 154 -17.76 1.27 16.65
C ASN A 154 -18.35 0.78 17.98
N PHE A 155 -17.51 0.29 18.90
CA PHE A 155 -17.98 -0.13 20.22
C PHE A 155 -18.65 1.03 20.96
N GLN A 156 -19.83 0.74 21.52
CA GLN A 156 -20.62 1.71 22.28
C GLN A 156 -20.11 1.73 23.72
N GLY A 157 -19.64 2.88 24.18
CA GLY A 157 -19.15 3.05 25.55
C GLY A 157 -18.56 4.44 25.79
N LYS A 158 -18.03 4.65 27.01
CA LYS A 158 -17.51 5.94 27.44
C LYS A 158 -16.10 6.24 26.91
N ALA A 159 -15.30 5.19 26.70
CA ALA A 159 -13.91 5.31 26.27
C ALA A 159 -13.80 5.10 24.76
N PRO A 160 -13.30 6.08 23.97
CA PRO A 160 -13.04 5.87 22.55
C PRO A 160 -11.92 4.84 22.34
N VAL A 161 -11.94 4.21 21.16
CA VAL A 161 -11.03 3.12 20.81
C VAL A 161 -9.91 3.60 19.87
N ILE A 162 -8.69 3.23 20.21
CA ILE A 162 -7.51 3.32 19.35
C ILE A 162 -7.17 1.94 18.83
N VAL A 163 -6.75 1.88 17.56
CA VAL A 163 -6.30 0.64 16.92
C VAL A 163 -4.94 0.84 16.29
N SER A 164 -4.06 -0.14 16.46
CA SER A 164 -2.76 -0.23 15.79
C SER A 164 -2.52 -1.66 15.32
N GLY A 165 -1.86 -1.81 14.17
CA GLY A 165 -1.62 -3.11 13.54
C GLY A 165 -0.13 -3.35 13.31
N THR A 166 0.35 -4.59 13.51
CA THR A 166 1.68 -5.01 13.03
C THR A 166 1.57 -5.63 11.63
N GLY A 167 2.45 -5.23 10.71
CA GLY A 167 2.48 -5.75 9.34
C GLY A 167 1.73 -4.90 8.32
N ASP A 168 1.69 -5.38 7.07
CA ASP A 168 1.36 -4.59 5.89
C ASP A 168 0.05 -3.79 5.99
N ALA A 169 -1.06 -4.43 6.39
CA ALA A 169 -2.35 -3.75 6.52
C ALA A 169 -2.44 -2.82 7.74
N GLY A 170 -1.38 -2.66 8.53
CA GLY A 170 -1.30 -1.67 9.62
C GLY A 170 -1.45 -0.23 9.10
N LEU A 171 -0.91 0.07 7.91
CA LEU A 171 -1.11 1.35 7.24
C LEU A 171 -2.55 1.56 6.77
N THR A 172 -3.15 0.52 6.17
CA THR A 172 -4.58 0.51 5.81
C THR A 172 -5.44 0.81 7.03
N LEU A 173 -5.16 0.13 8.15
CA LEU A 173 -5.85 0.29 9.43
C LEU A 173 -5.70 1.72 9.96
N ALA A 174 -4.50 2.29 9.95
CA ALA A 174 -4.27 3.66 10.41
C ALA A 174 -5.05 4.71 9.59
N LEU A 175 -5.01 4.62 8.26
CA LEU A 175 -5.70 5.59 7.40
C LEU A 175 -7.22 5.46 7.48
N THR A 176 -7.73 4.23 7.57
CA THR A 176 -9.17 3.98 7.73
C THR A 176 -9.66 4.35 9.14
N SER A 177 -8.84 4.16 10.19
CA SER A 177 -9.21 4.55 11.55
C SER A 177 -9.28 6.07 11.72
N CYS A 178 -8.49 6.85 10.97
CA CYS A 178 -8.65 8.32 10.88
C CYS A 178 -10.07 8.69 10.43
N LYS A 179 -10.55 8.05 9.36
CA LYS A 179 -11.90 8.25 8.83
C LYS A 179 -12.99 7.83 9.82
N LEU A 180 -12.75 6.76 10.57
CA LEU A 180 -13.71 6.16 11.50
C LEU A 180 -13.67 6.78 12.91
N GLY A 181 -12.91 7.85 13.12
CA GLY A 181 -12.95 8.63 14.37
C GLY A 181 -12.06 8.11 15.49
N SER A 182 -11.01 7.35 15.16
CA SER A 182 -10.01 6.97 16.17
C SER A 182 -9.31 8.22 16.73
N PRO A 183 -9.10 8.34 18.07
CA PRO A 183 -8.47 9.49 18.69
C PRO A 183 -7.08 9.82 18.11
N PHE A 184 -6.26 8.80 17.90
CA PHE A 184 -4.94 8.94 17.31
C PHE A 184 -4.53 7.74 16.46
N ILE A 185 -3.64 8.01 15.51
CA ILE A 185 -2.83 7.01 14.83
C ILE A 185 -1.38 7.10 15.29
N TYR A 186 -0.63 6.02 15.06
CA TYR A 186 0.80 5.96 15.39
C TYR A 186 1.65 6.08 14.14
N ALA A 187 2.77 6.79 14.25
CA ALA A 187 3.75 6.92 13.18
C ALA A 187 5.16 6.99 13.74
N ALA A 188 6.12 6.41 13.03
CA ALA A 188 7.52 6.55 13.39
C ALA A 188 7.98 8.00 13.19
N LEU A 189 8.93 8.45 13.99
CA LEU A 189 9.52 9.80 13.84
C LEU A 189 10.16 9.94 12.46
N GLU A 190 10.99 8.98 12.10
CA GLU A 190 11.64 8.86 10.80
C GLU A 190 11.67 7.39 10.37
N GLN A 191 12.01 7.15 9.11
CA GLN A 191 12.27 5.80 8.62
C GLN A 191 13.49 5.22 9.35
N GLY A 192 13.37 4.00 9.88
CA GLY A 192 14.39 3.37 10.73
C GLY A 192 14.20 3.63 12.24
N MET A 193 13.22 4.46 12.62
CA MET A 193 12.85 4.71 14.02
C MET A 193 11.49 4.09 14.39
N GLU A 194 11.09 3.03 13.70
CA GLU A 194 9.87 2.29 13.98
C GLU A 194 9.97 1.59 15.33
N VAL A 195 8.93 1.73 16.17
CA VAL A 195 8.83 0.95 17.42
C VAL A 195 8.03 -0.34 17.24
N GLN A 196 7.54 -0.56 16.02
CA GLN A 196 6.66 -1.65 15.64
C GLN A 196 6.80 -1.97 14.14
N GLU A 197 6.78 -3.26 13.79
CA GLU A 197 6.89 -3.71 12.40
C GLU A 197 5.72 -3.17 11.54
N GLY A 198 6.06 -2.64 10.36
CA GLY A 198 5.08 -2.06 9.42
C GLY A 198 4.66 -0.63 9.76
N GLN A 199 5.21 -0.02 10.82
CA GLN A 199 4.94 1.37 11.16
C GLN A 199 5.55 2.32 10.11
N VAL A 200 4.73 3.20 9.57
CA VAL A 200 5.20 4.23 8.61
C VAL A 200 5.66 5.48 9.33
N SER A 201 6.58 6.23 8.72
CA SER A 201 7.01 7.52 9.24
C SER A 201 5.92 8.59 9.10
N VAL A 202 5.95 9.57 10.00
CA VAL A 202 5.05 10.74 9.94
C VAL A 202 5.15 11.48 8.61
N ARG A 203 6.38 11.58 8.07
CA ARG A 203 6.64 12.20 6.77
C ARG A 203 5.90 11.48 5.63
N ILE A 204 5.92 10.15 5.58
CA ILE A 204 5.19 9.40 4.55
C ILE A 204 3.68 9.63 4.69
N LEU A 205 3.15 9.59 5.90
CA LEU A 205 1.73 9.87 6.15
C LEU A 205 1.33 11.28 5.69
N GLU A 206 2.17 12.29 5.91
CA GLU A 206 1.88 13.66 5.51
C GLU A 206 2.05 13.88 4.01
N GLU A 207 3.17 13.46 3.43
CA GLU A 207 3.50 13.72 2.01
C GLU A 207 2.69 12.85 1.05
N THR A 208 2.53 11.55 1.35
CA THR A 208 1.87 10.58 0.45
C THR A 208 0.38 10.48 0.72
N TYR A 209 -0.02 10.43 1.99
CA TYR A 209 -1.40 10.15 2.38
C TYR A 209 -2.18 11.37 2.84
N ARG A 210 -1.48 12.50 3.10
CA ARG A 210 -2.07 13.73 3.65
C ARG A 210 -3.10 13.41 4.73
N TRP A 211 -2.67 12.56 5.66
CA TRP A 211 -3.58 11.86 6.58
C TRP A 211 -4.45 12.83 7.40
N ARG A 212 -3.96 14.06 7.66
CA ARG A 212 -4.69 15.14 8.36
C ARG A 212 -5.95 15.58 7.64
N ASP A 213 -6.01 15.43 6.31
CA ASP A 213 -7.18 15.79 5.49
C ASP A 213 -8.23 14.67 5.46
N ILE A 214 -7.89 13.48 5.99
CA ILE A 214 -8.82 12.34 5.99
C ILE A 214 -9.91 12.57 7.03
N SER A 215 -11.15 12.57 6.55
CA SER A 215 -12.36 12.80 7.32
C SER A 215 -13.44 11.77 6.98
N GLN A 216 -14.55 11.81 7.70
CA GLN A 216 -15.73 11.00 7.40
C GLN A 216 -16.28 11.25 5.99
N GLN A 217 -16.00 12.41 5.38
CA GLN A 217 -16.43 12.77 4.03
C GLN A 217 -15.43 12.35 2.94
N THR A 218 -14.19 11.97 3.30
CA THR A 218 -13.17 11.59 2.32
C THR A 218 -13.56 10.31 1.58
N HIS A 219 -13.54 10.34 0.26
CA HIS A 219 -13.75 9.14 -0.56
C HIS A 219 -12.46 8.33 -0.62
N LEU A 220 -12.52 7.05 -0.25
CA LEU A 220 -11.35 6.18 -0.25
C LEU A 220 -11.31 5.32 -1.52
N VAL A 221 -10.09 5.08 -2.02
CA VAL A 221 -9.79 4.21 -3.16
C VAL A 221 -8.80 3.16 -2.70
N ALA A 222 -9.10 1.88 -2.93
CA ALA A 222 -8.18 0.79 -2.63
C ALA A 222 -7.15 0.65 -3.76
N VAL A 223 -5.88 0.50 -3.42
CA VAL A 223 -4.82 0.06 -4.34
C VAL A 223 -4.28 -1.25 -3.79
N MET A 224 -4.44 -2.35 -4.52
CA MET A 224 -4.04 -3.66 -4.00
C MET A 224 -2.53 -3.83 -3.99
N GLY A 225 -1.97 -4.26 -2.85
CA GLY A 225 -0.56 -4.56 -2.62
C GLY A 225 0.26 -3.41 -2.01
N PHE A 226 1.45 -3.76 -1.53
CA PHE A 226 2.40 -2.88 -0.81
C PHE A 226 3.76 -2.74 -1.49
N GLU A 227 3.94 -3.32 -2.67
CA GLU A 227 5.21 -3.26 -3.39
C GLU A 227 5.47 -1.85 -3.98
N ALA A 228 6.68 -1.65 -4.51
CA ALA A 228 7.10 -0.36 -5.04
C ALA A 228 6.18 0.22 -6.13
N PRO A 229 5.66 -0.55 -7.11
CA PRO A 229 4.72 -0.04 -8.11
C PRO A 229 3.41 0.50 -7.50
N GLN A 230 2.87 -0.19 -6.51
CA GLN A 230 1.64 0.17 -5.79
C GLN A 230 1.85 1.42 -4.97
N THR A 231 2.97 1.51 -4.24
CA THR A 231 3.34 2.69 -3.45
C THR A 231 3.46 3.92 -4.34
N LYS A 232 4.10 3.80 -5.52
CA LYS A 232 4.19 4.89 -6.50
C LYS A 232 2.83 5.26 -7.09
N THR A 233 1.96 4.28 -7.33
CA THR A 233 0.58 4.51 -7.80
C THR A 233 -0.22 5.32 -6.78
N VAL A 234 -0.17 4.93 -5.50
CA VAL A 234 -0.81 5.65 -4.40
C VAL A 234 -0.31 7.08 -4.31
N ARG A 235 1.02 7.28 -4.31
CA ARG A 235 1.63 8.61 -4.25
C ARG A 235 1.20 9.50 -5.42
N ALA A 236 1.24 8.98 -6.64
CA ALA A 236 0.88 9.73 -7.83
C ALA A 236 -0.60 10.15 -7.83
N LEU A 237 -1.51 9.21 -7.54
CA LEU A 237 -2.94 9.51 -7.49
C LEU A 237 -3.29 10.47 -6.34
N ASN A 238 -2.70 10.29 -5.16
CA ASN A 238 -2.93 11.19 -4.02
C ASN A 238 -2.43 12.61 -4.28
N ALA A 239 -1.30 12.76 -4.97
CA ALA A 239 -0.81 14.06 -5.42
C ALA A 239 -1.75 14.69 -6.45
N ALA A 240 -2.24 13.91 -7.42
CA ALA A 240 -3.19 14.37 -8.42
C ALA A 240 -4.54 14.79 -7.82
N PHE A 241 -5.10 14.00 -6.89
CA PHE A 241 -6.35 14.35 -6.21
C PHE A 241 -6.20 15.64 -5.39
N ALA A 242 -5.06 15.80 -4.70
CA ALA A 242 -4.78 17.02 -3.96
C ALA A 242 -4.64 18.24 -4.86
N TYR A 243 -3.95 18.12 -6.00
CA TYR A 243 -3.81 19.20 -6.98
C TYR A 243 -5.17 19.64 -7.54
N SER A 244 -6.08 18.69 -7.78
CA SER A 244 -7.44 18.96 -8.26
C SER A 244 -8.43 19.33 -7.13
N HIS A 245 -7.96 19.54 -5.90
CA HIS A 245 -8.80 19.82 -4.72
C HIS A 245 -9.92 18.80 -4.46
N LEU A 246 -9.66 17.54 -4.79
CA LEU A 246 -10.60 16.43 -4.61
C LEU A 246 -10.38 15.77 -3.25
N ASN A 247 -11.47 15.62 -2.48
CA ASN A 247 -11.45 14.90 -1.20
C ASN A 247 -11.48 13.37 -1.42
N ILE A 248 -10.48 12.87 -2.15
CA ILE A 248 -10.29 11.46 -2.51
C ILE A 248 -8.91 11.02 -2.03
N ARG A 249 -8.82 9.82 -1.45
CA ARG A 249 -7.54 9.27 -0.96
C ARG A 249 -7.37 7.80 -1.34
N CYS A 250 -6.30 7.51 -2.05
CA CYS A 250 -5.80 6.16 -2.25
C CYS A 250 -5.10 5.64 -0.99
N LEU A 251 -5.38 4.38 -0.67
CA LEU A 251 -4.70 3.63 0.38
C LEU A 251 -4.35 2.23 -0.12
N PRO A 252 -3.23 1.64 0.33
CA PRO A 252 -2.86 0.28 -0.02
C PRO A 252 -3.78 -0.72 0.70
N VAL A 253 -4.01 -1.89 0.09
CA VAL A 253 -4.80 -2.99 0.64
C VAL A 253 -4.15 -4.32 0.31
N GLU A 254 -3.91 -5.16 1.31
CA GLU A 254 -3.55 -6.57 1.12
C GLU A 254 -4.70 -7.45 1.62
N THR A 255 -5.02 -8.50 0.88
CA THR A 255 -6.15 -9.39 1.17
C THR A 255 -5.82 -10.79 0.68
N GLN A 256 -6.22 -11.78 1.47
CA GLN A 256 -6.17 -13.18 1.05
C GLN A 256 -7.57 -13.74 0.77
N LEU A 257 -8.64 -13.04 1.18
CA LEU A 257 -10.02 -13.45 0.95
C LEU A 257 -10.68 -12.56 -0.11
N LEU A 258 -10.26 -12.70 -1.38
CA LEU A 258 -10.74 -11.90 -2.50
C LEU A 258 -12.28 -11.89 -2.63
N GLU A 259 -12.93 -13.02 -2.36
CA GLU A 259 -14.40 -13.14 -2.36
C GLU A 259 -15.07 -12.23 -1.32
N ARG A 260 -14.41 -12.02 -0.17
CA ARG A 260 -14.89 -11.14 0.90
C ARG A 260 -14.43 -9.70 0.72
N MET A 261 -13.40 -9.44 -0.08
CA MET A 261 -12.85 -8.11 -0.29
C MET A 261 -13.93 -7.11 -0.71
N MET A 262 -14.75 -7.45 -1.72
CA MET A 262 -15.80 -6.53 -2.19
C MET A 262 -16.78 -6.12 -1.09
N GLN A 263 -17.17 -7.06 -0.23
CA GLN A 263 -18.05 -6.79 0.91
C GLN A 263 -17.37 -5.91 1.97
N MET A 264 -16.07 -6.13 2.22
CA MET A 264 -15.29 -5.27 3.13
C MET A 264 -15.15 -3.85 2.58
N LEU A 265 -14.83 -3.71 1.29
CA LEU A 265 -14.72 -2.40 0.62
C LEU A 265 -16.05 -1.64 0.68
N GLU A 266 -17.18 -2.32 0.44
CA GLU A 266 -18.51 -1.71 0.56
C GLU A 266 -18.80 -1.20 1.97
N LYS A 267 -18.50 -2.01 3.00
CA LYS A 267 -18.66 -1.61 4.41
C LYS A 267 -17.74 -0.44 4.80
N LEU A 268 -16.60 -0.28 4.13
CA LEU A 268 -15.71 0.86 4.29
C LEU A 268 -16.08 2.05 3.38
N HIS A 269 -17.16 1.95 2.61
CA HIS A 269 -17.58 2.92 1.61
C HIS A 269 -16.50 3.23 0.55
N ILE A 270 -15.63 2.26 0.26
CA ILE A 270 -14.66 2.31 -0.83
C ILE A 270 -15.36 1.89 -2.12
N LYS A 271 -15.39 2.78 -3.11
CA LYS A 271 -16.12 2.57 -4.38
C LYS A 271 -15.21 2.30 -5.58
N ALA A 272 -13.90 2.30 -5.39
CA ALA A 272 -12.95 2.03 -6.45
C ALA A 272 -11.79 1.19 -5.91
N ALA A 273 -11.35 0.22 -6.70
CA ALA A 273 -10.18 -0.61 -6.40
C ALA A 273 -9.30 -0.74 -7.64
N LEU A 274 -8.00 -0.44 -7.49
CA LEU A 274 -6.97 -0.70 -8.49
C LEU A 274 -6.30 -2.03 -8.17
N LEU A 275 -6.29 -2.93 -9.14
CA LEU A 275 -5.95 -4.34 -8.94
C LEU A 275 -4.50 -4.61 -9.35
N ASP A 276 -3.79 -5.29 -8.48
CA ASP A 276 -2.45 -5.78 -8.75
C ASP A 276 -2.49 -6.98 -9.71
N PRO A 277 -1.42 -7.22 -10.49
CA PRO A 277 -1.40 -8.23 -11.53
C PRO A 277 -1.83 -9.64 -11.08
N LYS A 278 -1.52 -10.02 -9.83
CA LYS A 278 -1.78 -11.36 -9.27
C LYS A 278 -3.28 -11.66 -9.10
N ASN A 279 -4.10 -10.63 -8.90
CA ASN A 279 -5.52 -10.78 -8.57
C ASN A 279 -6.49 -10.44 -9.72
N ARG A 280 -6.00 -9.87 -10.83
CA ARG A 280 -6.83 -9.35 -11.95
C ARG A 280 -7.80 -10.36 -12.56
N GLU A 281 -7.35 -11.61 -12.76
CA GLU A 281 -8.20 -12.65 -13.36
C GLU A 281 -9.28 -13.14 -12.38
N THR A 282 -8.95 -13.27 -11.10
CA THR A 282 -9.90 -13.71 -10.07
C THR A 282 -10.93 -12.63 -9.79
N MET A 283 -10.50 -11.37 -9.65
CA MET A 283 -11.39 -10.25 -9.38
C MET A 283 -12.35 -9.96 -10.55
N LEU A 284 -11.93 -10.21 -11.80
CA LEU A 284 -12.84 -10.16 -12.95
C LEU A 284 -14.05 -11.08 -12.76
N ARG A 285 -13.84 -12.32 -12.29
CA ARG A 285 -14.90 -13.31 -12.10
C ARG A 285 -15.84 -12.99 -10.94
N LEU A 286 -15.37 -12.14 -10.02
CA LEU A 286 -16.14 -11.72 -8.86
C LEU A 286 -16.98 -10.45 -9.13
N ALA A 287 -16.70 -9.71 -10.21
CA ALA A 287 -17.44 -8.51 -10.55
C ALA A 287 -18.86 -8.83 -11.04
N ASP A 288 -19.83 -7.99 -10.65
CA ASP A 288 -21.23 -8.13 -11.09
C ASP A 288 -21.40 -7.83 -12.59
N HIS A 289 -20.58 -6.91 -13.11
CA HIS A 289 -20.58 -6.50 -14.51
C HIS A 289 -19.15 -6.45 -15.04
N ILE A 290 -18.98 -6.76 -16.32
CA ILE A 290 -17.68 -6.77 -16.98
C ILE A 290 -17.76 -5.88 -18.22
N GLU A 291 -16.85 -4.90 -18.34
CA GLU A 291 -16.75 -4.09 -19.55
C GLU A 291 -16.14 -4.91 -20.71
N LYS A 292 -16.54 -4.62 -21.95
CA LYS A 292 -16.20 -5.41 -23.14
C LYS A 292 -14.69 -5.65 -23.31
N SER A 293 -13.83 -4.69 -23.01
CA SER A 293 -12.37 -4.90 -23.10
C SER A 293 -11.85 -5.82 -21.99
N ALA A 294 -12.41 -5.75 -20.78
CA ALA A 294 -12.09 -6.68 -19.69
C ALA A 294 -12.60 -8.11 -19.98
N GLU A 295 -13.78 -8.23 -20.60
CA GLU A 295 -14.35 -9.52 -21.04
C GLU A 295 -13.44 -10.20 -22.06
N ILE A 296 -13.08 -9.49 -23.14
CA ILE A 296 -12.27 -10.06 -24.23
C ILE A 296 -10.83 -10.32 -23.75
N SER A 297 -10.24 -9.42 -22.96
CA SER A 297 -8.91 -9.64 -22.39
C SER A 297 -8.91 -10.64 -21.23
N GLN A 298 -10.07 -11.02 -20.69
CA GLN A 298 -10.20 -11.91 -19.52
C GLN A 298 -9.35 -11.46 -18.32
N GLN A 299 -9.26 -10.15 -18.09
CA GLN A 299 -8.60 -9.58 -16.92
C GLN A 299 -9.17 -8.19 -16.61
N ALA A 300 -9.09 -7.77 -15.35
CA ALA A 300 -9.42 -6.41 -14.94
C ALA A 300 -8.33 -5.80 -14.08
N ASP A 301 -7.96 -4.55 -14.35
CA ASP A 301 -7.00 -3.78 -13.55
C ASP A 301 -7.67 -2.72 -12.66
N MET A 302 -8.99 -2.53 -12.81
CA MET A 302 -9.78 -1.60 -12.01
C MET A 302 -11.21 -2.11 -11.80
N LEU A 303 -11.73 -1.93 -10.59
CA LEU A 303 -13.14 -2.13 -10.25
C LEU A 303 -13.77 -0.81 -9.82
N LEU A 304 -14.98 -0.53 -10.27
CA LEU A 304 -15.78 0.62 -9.82
C LEU A 304 -17.15 0.16 -9.33
N LYS A 305 -17.56 0.64 -8.16
CA LYS A 305 -18.88 0.38 -7.57
C LYS A 305 -19.88 1.43 -8.04
N SER A 306 -21.00 0.95 -8.57
CA SER A 306 -22.20 1.75 -8.85
C SER A 306 -23.42 1.15 -8.13
N ASP A 307 -24.58 1.76 -8.31
CA ASP A 307 -25.85 1.23 -7.80
C ASP A 307 -26.19 -0.14 -8.39
N LYS A 308 -25.62 -0.48 -9.57
CA LYS A 308 -25.81 -1.77 -10.24
C LYS A 308 -24.87 -2.87 -9.76
N GLY A 309 -23.92 -2.55 -8.89
CA GLY A 309 -22.86 -3.47 -8.45
C GLY A 309 -21.46 -3.02 -8.89
N TRP A 310 -20.49 -3.92 -8.71
CA TRP A 310 -19.10 -3.75 -9.12
C TRP A 310 -18.95 -4.01 -10.61
N THR A 311 -18.36 -3.06 -11.32
CA THR A 311 -18.01 -3.21 -12.75
C THR A 311 -16.50 -3.33 -12.90
N ALA A 312 -16.06 -4.34 -13.64
CA ALA A 312 -14.67 -4.60 -13.95
C ALA A 312 -14.22 -3.93 -15.25
N TYR A 313 -13.06 -3.28 -15.20
CA TYR A 313 -12.46 -2.55 -16.32
C TYR A 313 -11.03 -2.98 -16.59
N SER A 314 -10.66 -2.93 -17.86
CA SER A 314 -9.29 -3.11 -18.36
C SER A 314 -8.83 -1.78 -18.95
N THR A 315 -7.92 -1.10 -18.27
CA THR A 315 -7.46 0.25 -18.63
C THR A 315 -6.06 0.25 -19.25
N LEU A 316 -5.21 -0.72 -18.88
CA LEU A 316 -3.81 -0.76 -19.31
C LEU A 316 -3.62 -0.86 -20.84
N TRP A 317 -4.49 -1.60 -21.52
CA TRP A 317 -4.33 -1.85 -22.96
C TRP A 317 -4.32 -0.55 -23.79
N ARG A 318 -5.09 0.47 -23.36
CA ARG A 318 -5.17 1.75 -24.08
C ARG A 318 -3.89 2.55 -23.93
N SER A 319 -3.37 2.65 -22.71
CA SER A 319 -2.14 3.40 -22.43
C SER A 319 -0.93 2.74 -23.08
N ALA A 320 -0.83 1.41 -23.00
CA ALA A 320 0.22 0.64 -23.67
C ALA A 320 0.17 0.85 -25.19
N LEU A 321 -1.00 0.70 -25.82
CA LEU A 321 -1.15 0.89 -27.26
C LEU A 321 -0.78 2.32 -27.70
N LYS A 322 -1.30 3.33 -27.01
CA LYS A 322 -1.02 4.75 -27.31
C LYS A 322 0.47 5.06 -27.20
N ALA A 323 1.13 4.60 -26.14
CA ALA A 323 2.56 4.83 -25.93
C ALA A 323 3.42 4.12 -26.99
N LEU A 324 3.05 2.89 -27.36
CA LEU A 324 3.72 2.14 -28.42
C LEU A 324 3.62 2.84 -29.77
N GLU A 325 2.42 3.24 -30.18
CA GLU A 325 2.19 3.93 -31.46
C GLU A 325 2.91 5.28 -31.52
N THR A 326 2.92 6.03 -30.41
CA THR A 326 3.65 7.29 -30.30
C THR A 326 5.15 7.09 -30.49
N THR A 327 5.72 6.04 -29.87
CA THR A 327 7.16 5.74 -29.95
C THR A 327 7.58 5.25 -31.33
N LEU A 328 6.73 4.47 -31.99
CA LEU A 328 6.98 4.00 -33.35
C LEU A 328 6.92 5.14 -34.37
N GLY A 329 6.09 6.16 -34.10
CA GLY A 329 5.79 7.25 -35.01
C GLY A 329 5.03 6.77 -36.26
N PRO A 330 4.62 7.69 -37.16
CA PRO A 330 4.05 7.29 -38.44
C PRO A 330 5.11 6.52 -39.24
N ALA A 331 4.83 5.26 -39.56
CA ALA A 331 5.72 4.47 -40.39
C ALA A 331 5.51 4.87 -41.85
N ARG A 332 6.53 5.36 -42.55
CA ARG A 332 6.53 5.50 -44.02
C ARG A 332 5.33 6.29 -44.62
N GLY A 333 4.75 7.24 -43.88
CA GLY A 333 3.58 8.00 -44.33
C GLY A 333 2.22 7.34 -44.02
N ASP A 334 2.20 6.15 -43.43
CA ASP A 334 0.99 5.50 -42.95
C ASP A 334 0.55 6.04 -41.58
N GLN A 335 -0.76 6.23 -41.44
CA GLN A 335 -1.42 6.65 -40.20
C GLN A 335 -1.51 5.52 -39.14
N LYS A 336 -1.02 4.30 -39.44
CA LYS A 336 -1.14 3.11 -38.59
C LYS A 336 0.23 2.49 -38.25
N PRO A 337 0.90 2.91 -37.16
CA PRO A 337 2.29 2.52 -36.86
C PRO A 337 2.56 1.02 -36.68
N LEU A 338 1.54 0.25 -36.30
CA LEU A 338 1.63 -1.19 -35.97
C LEU A 338 1.15 -2.13 -37.08
N ASP A 339 0.67 -1.58 -38.20
CA ASP A 339 0.11 -2.39 -39.29
C ASP A 339 1.17 -3.38 -39.83
N HIS A 340 0.78 -4.66 -39.94
CA HIS A 340 1.61 -5.78 -40.41
C HIS A 340 2.96 -6.00 -39.71
N ARG A 341 3.21 -5.37 -38.54
CA ARG A 341 4.42 -5.61 -37.76
C ARG A 341 4.37 -6.92 -37.00
N ASN A 342 5.51 -7.58 -36.87
CA ASN A 342 5.67 -8.76 -36.03
C ASN A 342 5.84 -8.33 -34.57
N VAL A 343 4.81 -8.61 -33.76
CA VAL A 343 4.80 -8.31 -32.32
C VAL A 343 5.01 -9.61 -31.55
N LEU A 344 6.02 -9.64 -30.69
CA LEU A 344 6.24 -10.72 -29.74
C LEU A 344 5.83 -10.26 -28.34
N VAL A 345 4.79 -10.87 -27.79
CA VAL A 345 4.45 -10.71 -26.37
C VAL A 345 5.23 -11.74 -25.58
N VAL A 346 5.92 -11.26 -24.54
CA VAL A 346 6.74 -12.08 -23.67
C VAL A 346 6.12 -12.11 -22.27
N GLY A 347 5.58 -13.28 -21.94
CA GLY A 347 4.89 -13.58 -20.70
C GLY A 347 3.46 -14.10 -20.92
N ALA A 348 2.95 -14.78 -19.89
CA ALA A 348 1.65 -15.43 -19.94
C ALA A 348 0.80 -15.13 -18.70
N ASN A 349 0.79 -13.86 -18.27
CA ASN A 349 0.03 -13.36 -17.12
C ASN A 349 -1.12 -12.42 -17.53
N SER A 350 -1.82 -11.84 -16.55
CA SER A 350 -2.92 -10.91 -16.77
C SER A 350 -2.51 -9.66 -17.58
N THR A 351 -1.27 -9.17 -17.39
CA THR A 351 -0.71 -8.07 -18.16
C THR A 351 -0.48 -8.46 -19.63
N ALA A 352 0.00 -9.68 -19.91
CA ALA A 352 0.13 -10.23 -21.27
C ALA A 352 -1.22 -10.22 -22.02
N ARG A 353 -2.31 -10.60 -21.34
CA ARG A 353 -3.66 -10.56 -21.91
C ARG A 353 -4.07 -9.15 -22.34
N ALA A 354 -3.72 -8.12 -21.56
CA ALA A 354 -3.97 -6.72 -21.90
C ALA A 354 -3.17 -6.29 -23.15
N ALA A 355 -1.89 -6.69 -23.24
CA ALA A 355 -1.02 -6.41 -24.38
C ALA A 355 -1.46 -7.12 -25.66
N ILE A 356 -1.92 -8.37 -25.54
CA ILE A 356 -2.51 -9.14 -26.65
C ILE A 356 -3.77 -8.45 -27.15
N TYR A 357 -4.66 -8.05 -26.23
CA TYR A 357 -5.87 -7.32 -26.59
C TYR A 357 -5.55 -6.01 -27.31
N ALA A 358 -4.60 -5.23 -26.79
CA ALA A 358 -4.11 -4.00 -27.45
C ALA A 358 -3.61 -4.27 -28.88
N SER A 359 -2.73 -5.26 -29.04
CA SER A 359 -2.07 -5.56 -30.31
C SER A 359 -3.04 -6.10 -31.36
N LYS A 360 -4.02 -6.93 -30.96
CA LYS A 360 -5.08 -7.45 -31.85
C LYS A 360 -6.03 -6.40 -32.40
N ARG A 361 -6.09 -5.21 -31.77
CA ARG A 361 -6.85 -4.07 -32.30
C ARG A 361 -6.13 -3.35 -33.43
N ARG A 362 -4.98 -3.88 -33.84
CA ARG A 362 -4.18 -3.51 -34.99
C ARG A 362 -3.95 -4.77 -35.80
N ASP A 363 -3.76 -4.63 -37.11
CA ASP A 363 -3.53 -5.74 -38.03
C ASP A 363 -2.07 -6.29 -37.91
N THR A 364 -1.65 -6.55 -36.66
CA THR A 364 -0.32 -7.05 -36.28
C THR A 364 -0.20 -8.55 -36.49
N ILE A 365 1.02 -9.02 -36.73
CA ILE A 365 1.36 -10.44 -36.72
C ILE A 365 1.84 -10.79 -35.31
N LEU A 366 0.92 -11.29 -34.48
CA LEU A 366 1.14 -11.47 -33.05
C LEU A 366 1.60 -12.89 -32.70
N SER A 367 2.73 -12.99 -32.01
CA SER A 367 3.25 -14.22 -31.42
C SER A 367 3.40 -14.08 -29.90
N ILE A 368 3.39 -15.22 -29.20
CA ILE A 368 3.61 -15.27 -27.75
C ILE A 368 4.69 -16.27 -27.39
N THR A 369 5.53 -15.89 -26.43
CA THR A 369 6.44 -16.76 -25.70
C THR A 369 6.34 -16.44 -24.21
N ALA A 370 6.70 -17.36 -23.32
CA ALA A 370 6.75 -17.10 -21.89
C ALA A 370 7.67 -18.10 -21.21
N GLY A 371 8.03 -17.80 -19.97
CA GLY A 371 8.80 -18.73 -19.17
C GLY A 371 8.08 -20.02 -18.80
N ASP A 372 6.75 -20.03 -18.83
CA ASP A 372 5.92 -21.22 -18.67
C ASP A 372 5.28 -21.58 -20.02
N ASP A 373 5.94 -22.48 -20.76
CA ASP A 373 5.51 -22.98 -22.06
C ASP A 373 4.05 -23.46 -22.06
N LYS A 374 3.59 -24.11 -20.98
CA LYS A 374 2.22 -24.61 -20.89
C LYS A 374 1.23 -23.46 -20.82
N ARG A 375 1.52 -22.43 -20.01
CA ARG A 375 0.67 -21.23 -19.93
C ARG A 375 0.66 -20.46 -21.25
N ALA A 376 1.80 -20.30 -21.91
CA ALA A 376 1.88 -19.63 -23.20
C ALA A 376 1.07 -20.35 -24.29
N GLN A 377 1.10 -21.70 -24.33
CA GLN A 377 0.28 -22.49 -25.26
C GLN A 377 -1.22 -22.36 -24.99
N LEU A 378 -1.64 -22.39 -23.72
CA LEU A 378 -3.05 -22.18 -23.36
C LEU A 378 -3.51 -20.79 -23.79
N LEU A 379 -2.69 -19.77 -23.54
CA LEU A 379 -3.00 -18.40 -23.91
C LEU A 379 -2.99 -18.20 -25.43
N SER A 380 -2.09 -18.86 -26.16
CA SER A 380 -2.06 -18.81 -27.63
C SER A 380 -3.28 -19.47 -28.25
N GLN A 381 -3.77 -20.58 -27.70
CA GLN A 381 -5.02 -21.22 -28.15
C GLN A 381 -6.22 -20.31 -27.89
N LEU A 382 -6.31 -19.76 -26.67
CA LEU A 382 -7.40 -18.87 -26.26
C LEU A 382 -7.51 -17.64 -27.18
N PHE A 383 -6.38 -17.06 -27.56
CA PHE A 383 -6.34 -15.89 -28.42
C PHE A 383 -5.99 -16.22 -29.88
N ASN A 384 -5.99 -17.48 -30.33
CA ASN A 384 -5.61 -17.87 -31.69
C ASN A 384 -4.32 -17.19 -32.19
N LEU A 385 -3.24 -17.31 -31.41
CA LEU A 385 -1.93 -16.71 -31.67
C LEU A 385 -0.91 -17.79 -32.06
N ARG A 386 0.18 -17.36 -32.69
CA ARG A 386 1.35 -18.21 -32.86
C ARG A 386 2.09 -18.34 -31.53
N TYR A 387 2.18 -19.55 -31.00
CA TYR A 387 3.09 -19.87 -29.91
C TYR A 387 4.53 -20.05 -30.43
N VAL A 388 5.50 -19.48 -29.74
CA VAL A 388 6.93 -19.61 -30.01
C VAL A 388 7.61 -20.13 -28.74
N PRO A 389 8.18 -21.36 -28.75
CA PRO A 389 9.01 -21.83 -27.64
C PRO A 389 10.17 -20.86 -27.40
N THR A 390 10.47 -20.58 -26.14
CA THR A 390 11.55 -19.63 -25.74
C THR A 390 12.87 -19.93 -26.47
N ALA A 391 13.22 -21.21 -26.60
CA ALA A 391 14.44 -21.66 -27.30
C ALA A 391 14.50 -21.27 -28.80
N ASN A 392 13.34 -21.00 -29.42
CA ASN A 392 13.21 -20.70 -30.84
C ASN A 392 12.95 -19.20 -31.10
N VAL A 393 13.01 -18.34 -30.09
CA VAL A 393 12.73 -16.91 -30.25
C VAL A 393 13.73 -16.26 -31.23
N PHE A 394 14.99 -16.68 -31.23
CA PHE A 394 16.02 -16.16 -32.14
C PHE A 394 15.71 -16.28 -33.64
N SER A 395 14.96 -17.31 -34.04
CA SER A 395 14.59 -17.53 -35.44
C SER A 395 13.26 -16.87 -35.80
N THR A 396 12.67 -16.11 -34.88
CA THR A 396 11.39 -15.42 -35.07
C THR A 396 11.62 -14.00 -35.56
N LEU A 397 10.92 -13.62 -36.64
CA LEU A 397 10.85 -12.23 -37.06
C LEU A 397 10.11 -11.43 -35.99
N CYS A 398 10.72 -10.34 -35.56
CA CYS A 398 10.20 -9.50 -34.47
C CYS A 398 10.60 -8.05 -34.72
N ASP A 399 9.60 -7.20 -34.79
CA ASP A 399 9.73 -5.74 -34.93
C ASP A 399 9.45 -5.03 -33.61
N VAL A 400 8.59 -5.62 -32.76
CA VAL A 400 8.18 -5.09 -31.47
C VAL A 400 8.17 -6.18 -30.41
N ILE A 401 8.80 -5.94 -29.27
CA ILE A 401 8.75 -6.80 -28.09
C ILE A 401 7.92 -6.10 -27.01
N ILE A 402 6.93 -6.81 -26.46
CA ILE A 402 6.17 -6.36 -25.29
C ILE A 402 6.40 -7.37 -24.17
N SER A 403 7.26 -7.01 -23.22
CA SER A 403 7.49 -7.80 -22.01
C SER A 403 6.43 -7.52 -20.97
N THR A 404 5.96 -8.58 -20.31
CA THR A 404 4.98 -8.50 -19.22
C THR A 404 5.38 -9.31 -17.99
N GLU A 405 6.55 -9.95 -18.03
CA GLU A 405 7.15 -10.65 -16.90
C GLU A 405 8.65 -10.34 -16.86
N SER A 406 9.23 -10.23 -15.67
CA SER A 406 10.66 -10.02 -15.50
C SER A 406 11.45 -11.23 -16.02
N GLU A 407 12.06 -11.09 -17.18
CA GLU A 407 12.89 -12.14 -17.79
C GLU A 407 14.38 -12.06 -17.41
N PHE A 408 14.79 -10.97 -16.77
CA PHE A 408 16.18 -10.62 -16.49
C PHE A 408 16.45 -10.56 -14.98
N GLU A 409 16.59 -11.71 -14.33
CA GLU A 409 17.24 -11.81 -13.02
C GLU A 409 18.72 -12.20 -13.20
N GLN A 410 19.65 -11.41 -12.68
CA GLN A 410 21.07 -11.80 -12.62
C GLN A 410 21.21 -13.13 -11.86
N GLY A 411 21.80 -14.15 -12.50
CA GLY A 411 22.08 -15.45 -11.88
C GLY A 411 21.08 -16.57 -12.19
N LYS A 412 19.93 -16.28 -12.82
CA LYS A 412 19.08 -17.31 -13.47
C LYS A 412 19.31 -17.28 -14.98
N LYS A 413 19.09 -18.40 -15.68
CA LYS A 413 19.10 -18.44 -17.15
C LYS A 413 18.05 -17.42 -17.64
N THR A 414 18.50 -16.27 -18.13
CA THR A 414 17.67 -15.30 -18.86
C THR A 414 16.96 -16.06 -19.98
N LYS A 415 15.62 -15.99 -20.01
CA LYS A 415 14.84 -16.74 -21.01
C LYS A 415 14.91 -16.07 -22.37
N LEU A 416 14.96 -14.74 -22.41
CA LEU A 416 15.28 -13.97 -23.61
C LEU A 416 16.74 -13.51 -23.58
N PRO A 417 17.60 -14.04 -24.47
CA PRO A 417 19.00 -13.64 -24.55
C PRO A 417 19.11 -12.22 -25.12
N ALA A 418 19.96 -11.40 -24.50
CA ALA A 418 20.15 -10.00 -24.89
C ALA A 418 20.55 -9.82 -26.37
N SER A 419 21.24 -10.80 -26.97
CA SER A 419 21.60 -10.80 -28.39
C SER A 419 20.40 -10.86 -29.35
N PHE A 420 19.19 -11.16 -28.85
CA PHE A 420 17.97 -11.08 -29.64
C PHE A 420 17.56 -9.64 -29.96
N LEU A 421 17.92 -8.68 -29.10
CA LEU A 421 17.59 -7.26 -29.26
C LEU A 421 18.43 -6.61 -30.37
N ARG A 422 17.74 -5.90 -31.27
CA ARG A 422 18.33 -5.16 -32.40
C ARG A 422 17.86 -3.71 -32.39
N ASP A 423 18.70 -2.79 -32.84
CA ASP A 423 18.41 -1.35 -32.92
C ASP A 423 17.12 -1.00 -33.69
N SER A 424 16.75 -1.83 -34.68
CA SER A 424 15.52 -1.69 -35.45
C SER A 424 14.25 -2.01 -34.68
N MET A 425 14.34 -2.71 -33.54
CA MET A 425 13.20 -3.15 -32.75
C MET A 425 12.67 -2.05 -31.83
N ALA A 426 11.36 -2.07 -31.60
CA ALA A 426 10.76 -1.35 -30.48
C ALA A 426 10.58 -2.29 -29.28
N VAL A 427 10.82 -1.77 -28.07
CA VAL A 427 10.77 -2.54 -26.83
C VAL A 427 9.88 -1.83 -25.83
N MET A 428 8.92 -2.56 -25.28
CA MET A 428 8.02 -2.13 -24.22
C MET A 428 8.10 -3.13 -23.07
N ASP A 429 8.15 -2.62 -21.85
CA ASP A 429 8.08 -3.43 -20.63
C ASP A 429 6.92 -2.95 -19.76
N LEU A 430 6.01 -3.87 -19.45
CA LEU A 430 4.82 -3.63 -18.65
C LEU A 430 4.91 -4.22 -17.24
N ASP A 431 6.01 -4.89 -16.88
CA ASP A 431 6.18 -5.54 -15.57
C ASP A 431 6.75 -4.58 -14.52
N GLY A 432 7.85 -3.90 -14.84
CA GLY A 432 8.54 -3.00 -13.90
C GLY A 432 8.08 -1.55 -13.89
N MET A 433 6.95 -1.23 -14.53
CA MET A 433 6.42 0.13 -14.59
C MET A 433 6.19 0.72 -13.18
N PRO A 434 6.48 2.02 -12.95
CA PRO A 434 6.92 3.04 -13.91
C PRO A 434 8.45 3.09 -14.14
N GLN A 435 9.21 2.11 -13.67
CA GLN A 435 10.67 2.16 -13.57
C GLN A 435 11.33 1.45 -14.75
N ASP A 436 12.61 1.80 -14.98
CA ASP A 436 13.43 1.07 -15.93
C ASP A 436 13.92 -0.25 -15.33
N THR A 437 13.44 -1.36 -15.87
CA THR A 437 13.95 -2.69 -15.57
C THR A 437 15.35 -2.91 -16.17
N PRO A 438 16.07 -3.95 -15.73
CA PRO A 438 17.28 -4.39 -16.42
C PRO A 438 17.07 -4.65 -17.92
N PHE A 439 15.88 -5.14 -18.31
CA PHE A 439 15.52 -5.35 -19.72
C PHE A 439 15.47 -4.03 -20.50
N ILE A 440 14.82 -3.01 -19.95
CA ILE A 440 14.75 -1.68 -20.57
C ILE A 440 16.15 -1.04 -20.68
N LYS A 441 16.99 -1.20 -19.65
CA LYS A 441 18.38 -0.72 -19.66
C LYS A 441 19.19 -1.39 -20.78
N GLU A 442 19.04 -2.70 -20.95
CA GLU A 442 19.71 -3.45 -22.03
C GLU A 442 19.16 -3.10 -23.43
N ALA A 443 17.85 -2.88 -23.56
CA ALA A 443 17.26 -2.41 -24.82
C ALA A 443 17.83 -1.03 -25.22
N ARG A 444 17.99 -0.10 -24.27
CA ARG A 444 18.64 1.19 -24.54
C ARG A 444 20.12 1.04 -24.89
N SER A 445 20.87 0.16 -24.22
CA SER A 445 22.30 -0.07 -24.53
C SER A 445 22.51 -0.59 -25.96
N ARG A 446 21.50 -1.23 -26.54
CA ARG A 446 21.47 -1.74 -27.91
C ARG A 446 20.76 -0.84 -28.92
N PHE A 447 20.46 0.40 -28.53
CA PHE A 447 19.81 1.39 -29.39
C PHE A 447 18.41 0.98 -29.88
N CYS A 448 17.72 0.07 -29.19
CA CYS A 448 16.32 -0.22 -29.48
C CYS A 448 15.45 1.02 -29.23
N LYS A 449 14.31 1.11 -29.91
CA LYS A 449 13.29 2.12 -29.64
C LYS A 449 12.50 1.75 -28.40
N VAL A 450 12.93 2.27 -27.24
CA VAL A 450 12.28 2.00 -25.96
C VAL A 450 11.02 2.85 -25.81
N VAL A 451 9.92 2.20 -25.44
CA VAL A 451 8.71 2.88 -24.96
C VAL A 451 8.90 3.17 -23.49
N GLU A 452 8.92 4.46 -23.14
CA GLU A 452 9.21 4.91 -21.77
C GLU A 452 8.17 4.40 -20.75
N PRO A 453 8.56 3.53 -19.78
CA PRO A 453 7.63 2.91 -18.83
C PRO A 453 6.78 3.93 -18.06
N VAL A 454 7.39 5.04 -17.65
CA VAL A 454 6.70 6.13 -16.94
C VAL A 454 5.57 6.74 -17.77
N LYS A 455 5.70 6.84 -19.09
CA LYS A 455 4.66 7.41 -19.96
C LYS A 455 3.42 6.51 -20.04
N ILE A 456 3.63 5.19 -20.04
CA ILE A 456 2.54 4.21 -19.99
C ILE A 456 1.78 4.34 -18.66
N SER A 457 2.50 4.44 -17.54
CA SER A 457 1.91 4.63 -16.21
C SER A 457 1.13 5.94 -16.10
N VAL A 458 1.68 7.06 -16.58
CA VAL A 458 0.98 8.36 -16.56
C VAL A 458 -0.36 8.28 -17.29
N GLU A 459 -0.37 7.72 -18.49
CA GLU A 459 -1.59 7.58 -19.30
C GLU A 459 -2.61 6.62 -18.64
N GLN A 460 -2.14 5.52 -18.05
CA GLN A 460 -3.01 4.59 -17.33
C GLN A 460 -3.64 5.27 -16.11
N LEU A 461 -2.82 5.89 -15.26
CA LEU A 461 -3.27 6.58 -14.05
C LEU A 461 -4.17 7.76 -14.40
N ALA A 462 -3.94 8.46 -15.52
CA ALA A 462 -4.83 9.52 -15.98
C ALA A 462 -6.23 8.99 -16.33
N SER A 463 -6.32 7.85 -17.00
CA SER A 463 -7.60 7.19 -17.29
C SER A 463 -8.30 6.74 -16.02
N GLN A 464 -7.56 6.14 -15.07
CA GLN A 464 -8.12 5.68 -13.80
C GLN A 464 -8.56 6.86 -12.91
N PHE A 465 -7.75 7.91 -12.81
CA PHE A 465 -8.09 9.16 -12.14
C PHE A 465 -9.39 9.74 -12.71
N THR A 466 -9.52 9.81 -14.03
CA THR A 466 -10.71 10.36 -14.68
C THR A 466 -11.94 9.50 -14.39
N ALA A 467 -11.79 8.17 -14.42
CA ALA A 467 -12.88 7.26 -14.11
C ALA A 467 -13.34 7.34 -12.64
N ILE A 468 -12.40 7.60 -11.71
CA ILE A 468 -12.68 7.69 -10.27
C ILE A 468 -13.25 9.07 -9.89
N SER A 469 -12.67 10.15 -10.43
CA SER A 469 -13.00 11.53 -10.04
C SER A 469 -14.07 12.19 -10.90
N GLY A 470 -14.29 11.71 -12.13
CA GLY A 470 -15.06 12.42 -13.15
C GLY A 470 -14.38 13.66 -13.73
N GLN A 471 -13.11 13.92 -13.41
CA GLN A 471 -12.35 15.08 -13.85
C GLN A 471 -11.12 14.69 -14.68
N PRO A 472 -10.66 15.53 -15.61
CA PRO A 472 -9.41 15.28 -16.35
C PRO A 472 -8.21 15.27 -15.40
N ALA A 473 -7.29 14.33 -15.62
CA ALA A 473 -6.12 14.17 -14.76
C ALA A 473 -5.02 15.21 -15.01
N PRO A 474 -4.35 15.73 -13.97
CA PRO A 474 -3.18 16.59 -14.11
C PRO A 474 -1.93 15.75 -14.47
N LEU A 475 -1.67 15.58 -15.77
CA LEU A 475 -0.63 14.68 -16.29
C LEU A 475 0.77 14.98 -15.74
N GLU A 476 1.15 16.25 -15.64
CA GLU A 476 2.47 16.66 -15.14
C GLU A 476 2.66 16.30 -13.65
N VAL A 477 1.60 16.38 -12.85
CA VAL A 477 1.63 16.01 -11.43
C VAL A 477 1.78 14.51 -11.28
N LEU A 478 1.04 13.72 -12.08
CA LEU A 478 1.19 12.26 -12.13
C LEU A 478 2.62 11.88 -12.50
N GLU A 479 3.18 12.47 -13.56
CA GLU A 479 4.53 12.16 -14.04
C GLU A 479 5.59 12.51 -12.99
N THR A 480 5.49 13.68 -12.38
CA THR A 480 6.43 14.12 -11.33
C THR A 480 6.40 13.18 -10.14
N ALA A 481 5.22 12.81 -9.66
CA ALA A 481 5.05 11.94 -8.51
C ALA A 481 5.49 10.48 -8.79
N LEU A 482 5.39 10.01 -10.02
CA LEU A 482 5.90 8.68 -10.42
C LEU A 482 7.44 8.64 -10.48
N LYS A 483 8.08 9.76 -10.81
CA LYS A 483 9.54 9.90 -10.90
C LYS A 483 10.23 10.21 -9.58
N ALA A 484 9.52 10.73 -8.59
CA ALA A 484 10.08 10.96 -7.27
C ALA A 484 10.66 9.66 -6.68
N GLU A 485 11.74 9.77 -5.90
CA GLU A 485 12.32 8.62 -5.20
C GLU A 485 11.48 8.26 -3.98
#